data_AF-A0A850JJI1-F1
#
_entry.id   AF-A0A850JJI1-F1
#
_cell.length_a   1.000
_cell.length_b   1.000
_cell.length_c   1.000
_cell.angle_alpha   90.00
_cell.angle_beta   90.00
_cell.angle_gamma   90.00
#
_symmetry.space_group_name_H-M   'P 1'
#
loop_
_entity.id
_entity.type
_entity.pdbx_description
1 polymer ?
#
loop_
_entity_poly.entity_id
_entity_poly.type
_entity_poly.pdbx_seq_one_letter_code
_entity_poly.pdbx_strand_id
1 'polypeptide(L)'
;MTRRRSPARFFDPTGARYGIPTWPWRMAPGHLRTRRQLAAEGLRPGGQEIAGQVLWNSRRGGGGVRAAYLYDVRLALPKRVPTDRQRAALGKALAARRHCPTCRRDAGYVLPRHLGECLECAEGADLAEVEVTAA
;
A
#
# COMPACT_ATOMS: atom_id res chain seq x y z
N MET A 1 -17.31 -32.12 2.84
CA MET A 1 -15.96 -31.89 3.42
C MET A 1 -15.07 -31.20 2.39
N THR A 2 -14.81 -29.90 2.52
CA THR A 2 -13.84 -29.22 1.64
C THR A 2 -12.45 -29.75 1.97
N ARG A 3 -11.85 -30.58 1.10
CA ARG A 3 -10.45 -31.04 1.29
C ARG A 3 -9.59 -29.80 1.54
N ARG A 4 -9.01 -29.68 2.74
CA ARG A 4 -7.99 -28.66 2.99
C ARG A 4 -6.86 -28.94 2.01
N ARG A 5 -6.65 -28.01 1.07
CA ARG A 5 -5.55 -28.10 0.12
C ARG A 5 -4.25 -28.12 0.94
N SER A 6 -3.45 -29.16 0.78
CA SER A 6 -2.22 -29.34 1.55
C SER A 6 -1.25 -28.17 1.32
N PRO A 7 -0.65 -27.60 2.38
CA PRO A 7 0.41 -26.58 2.24
C PRO A 7 1.64 -27.11 1.50
N ALA A 8 1.92 -28.42 1.59
CA ALA A 8 3.11 -29.05 1.03
C ALA A 8 3.24 -28.90 -0.49
N ARG A 9 2.13 -28.66 -1.21
CA ARG A 9 2.16 -28.40 -2.66
C ARG A 9 3.00 -27.18 -3.03
N PHE A 10 3.21 -26.26 -2.09
CA PHE A 10 4.01 -25.05 -2.23
C PHE A 10 5.44 -25.19 -1.72
N PHE A 11 5.87 -26.39 -1.32
CA PHE A 11 7.24 -26.60 -0.90
C PHE A 11 8.11 -26.89 -2.13
N ASP A 12 8.92 -25.90 -2.52
CA ASP A 12 9.83 -25.94 -3.67
C ASP A 12 11.05 -25.02 -3.41
N PRO A 13 11.97 -25.43 -2.52
CA PRO A 13 13.10 -24.60 -2.13
C PRO A 13 14.11 -24.36 -3.27
N THR A 14 14.11 -25.19 -4.31
CA THR A 14 14.99 -25.03 -5.48
C THR A 14 14.39 -24.11 -6.54
N GLY A 15 13.08 -23.86 -6.50
CA GLY A 15 12.36 -23.11 -7.52
C GLY A 15 12.10 -23.89 -8.81
N ALA A 16 12.24 -25.22 -8.79
CA ALA A 16 12.08 -26.06 -9.99
C ALA A 16 10.65 -26.04 -10.55
N ARG A 17 9.64 -25.82 -9.70
CA ARG A 17 8.22 -25.77 -10.10
C ARG A 17 7.73 -24.35 -10.31
N TYR A 18 8.17 -23.41 -9.49
CA TYR A 18 7.63 -22.04 -9.46
C TYR A 18 8.58 -20.98 -10.03
N GLY A 19 9.75 -21.38 -10.54
CA GLY A 19 10.78 -20.49 -11.09
C GLY A 19 11.65 -19.78 -10.05
N ILE A 20 11.15 -19.66 -8.81
CA ILE A 20 11.87 -19.11 -7.67
C ILE A 20 11.64 -19.96 -6.42
N PRO A 21 12.59 -19.96 -5.47
CA PRO A 21 12.42 -20.64 -4.18
C PRO A 21 11.07 -20.29 -3.55
N THR A 22 10.27 -21.32 -3.28
CA THR A 22 8.89 -21.17 -2.82
C THR A 22 8.66 -22.02 -1.58
N TRP A 23 8.08 -21.40 -0.56
CA TRP A 23 7.75 -22.07 0.70
C TRP A 23 6.26 -21.95 1.02
N PRO A 24 5.70 -22.91 1.76
CA PRO A 24 4.39 -22.75 2.38
C PRO A 24 4.41 -21.64 3.44
N TRP A 25 3.22 -21.19 3.83
CA TRP A 25 3.05 -20.20 4.90
C TRP A 25 3.86 -20.57 6.16
N ARG A 26 4.63 -19.60 6.67
CA ARG A 26 5.51 -19.73 7.87
C ARG A 26 6.68 -20.71 7.74
N MET A 27 7.03 -21.15 6.53
CA MET A 27 8.17 -22.06 6.30
C MET A 27 9.36 -21.41 5.57
N ALA A 28 9.29 -20.10 5.31
CA ALA A 28 10.40 -19.39 4.69
C ALA A 28 11.62 -19.32 5.63
N PRO A 29 12.87 -19.47 5.11
CA PRO A 29 14.09 -19.27 5.86
C PRO A 29 14.16 -17.91 6.57
N GLY A 30 14.81 -17.86 7.73
CA GLY A 30 14.84 -16.67 8.58
C GLY A 30 15.51 -15.42 7.97
N HIS A 31 16.46 -15.61 7.05
CA HIS A 31 17.13 -14.53 6.32
C HIS A 31 16.24 -13.88 5.25
N LEU A 32 15.07 -14.47 4.96
CA LEU A 32 14.13 -13.96 3.99
C LEU A 32 12.99 -13.21 4.67
N ARG A 33 12.72 -11.99 4.20
CA ARG A 33 11.70 -11.10 4.72
C ARG A 33 10.80 -10.55 3.63
N THR A 34 9.52 -10.40 3.94
CA THR A 34 8.60 -9.64 3.09
C THR A 34 8.92 -8.15 3.14
N ARG A 35 8.49 -7.37 2.13
CA ARG A 35 8.67 -5.89 2.13
C ARG A 35 8.13 -5.24 3.40
N ARG A 36 7.02 -5.76 3.95
CA ARG A 36 6.39 -5.22 5.16
C ARG A 36 7.23 -5.53 6.41
N GLN A 37 7.84 -6.71 6.49
CA GLN A 37 8.75 -7.06 7.59
C GLN A 37 10.02 -6.20 7.51
N LEU A 38 10.64 -6.07 6.33
CA LEU A 38 11.78 -5.16 6.16
C LEU A 38 11.42 -3.73 6.57
N ALA A 39 10.26 -3.22 6.14
CA ALA A 39 9.83 -1.87 6.51
C ALA A 39 9.64 -1.67 8.02
N ALA A 40 9.17 -2.70 8.74
CA ALA A 40 9.06 -2.68 10.20
C ALA A 40 10.45 -2.70 10.88
N GLU A 41 11.44 -3.32 10.24
CA GLU A 41 12.84 -3.35 10.67
C GLU A 41 13.62 -2.09 10.22
N GLY A 42 12.97 -1.08 9.62
CA GLY A 42 13.65 0.13 9.13
C GLY A 42 14.45 -0.08 7.85
N LEU A 43 14.21 -1.17 7.13
CA LEU A 43 14.92 -1.58 5.92
C LEU A 43 14.04 -1.46 4.66
N ARG A 44 14.69 -1.47 3.50
CA ARG A 44 14.10 -1.61 2.17
C ARG A 44 14.83 -2.71 1.39
N PRO A 45 14.20 -3.34 0.38
CA PRO A 45 14.84 -4.39 -0.42
C PRO A 45 16.17 -4.04 -1.09
N GLY A 46 16.53 -2.75 -1.20
CA GLY A 46 17.81 -2.35 -1.76
C GLY A 46 17.91 -2.41 -3.28
N GLY A 47 16.85 -2.82 -3.99
CA GLY A 47 16.86 -2.99 -5.45
C GLY A 47 17.17 -4.41 -5.90
N GLN A 48 17.30 -5.35 -4.96
CA GLN A 48 17.44 -6.76 -5.28
C GLN A 48 16.17 -7.32 -5.95
N GLU A 49 16.38 -8.34 -6.78
CA GLU A 49 15.31 -9.19 -7.31
C GLU A 49 14.59 -9.98 -6.21
N ILE A 50 13.45 -10.59 -6.55
CA ILE A 50 12.71 -11.43 -5.62
C ILE A 50 13.54 -12.69 -5.31
N ALA A 51 14.02 -12.81 -4.06
CA ALA A 51 14.83 -13.94 -3.61
C ALA A 51 13.99 -15.22 -3.41
N GLY A 52 12.67 -15.08 -3.27
CA GLY A 52 11.74 -16.19 -3.19
C GLY A 52 10.34 -15.73 -2.83
N GLN A 53 9.46 -16.69 -2.55
CA GLN A 53 8.07 -16.38 -2.24
C GLN A 53 7.46 -17.35 -1.23
N VAL A 54 6.39 -16.89 -0.58
CA VAL A 54 5.50 -17.72 0.22
C VAL A 54 4.17 -17.86 -0.49
N LEU A 55 3.71 -19.08 -0.71
CA LEU A 55 2.38 -19.36 -1.25
C LEU A 55 1.48 -20.02 -0.19
N TRP A 56 0.20 -19.65 -0.18
CA TRP A 56 -0.77 -20.29 0.71
C TRP A 56 -2.19 -20.25 0.17
N ASN A 57 -2.98 -21.22 0.63
CA ASN A 57 -4.39 -21.29 0.31
C ASN A 57 -5.16 -20.24 1.10
N SER A 58 -5.94 -19.41 0.41
CA SER A 58 -6.71 -18.34 1.03
C SER A 58 -8.00 -18.11 0.28
N ARG A 59 -9.12 -18.09 1.01
CA ARG A 59 -10.45 -17.72 0.48
C ARG A 59 -10.53 -16.26 0.03
N ARG A 60 -9.59 -15.41 0.48
CA ARG A 60 -9.50 -13.99 0.11
C ARG A 60 -8.72 -13.72 -1.19
N GLY A 61 -8.12 -14.73 -1.81
CA GLY A 61 -7.44 -14.57 -3.09
C GLY A 61 -8.36 -14.99 -4.22
N GLY A 62 -8.45 -14.22 -5.31
CA GLY A 62 -9.35 -14.50 -6.44
C GLY A 62 -9.20 -15.92 -7.04
N GLY A 63 -8.03 -16.54 -6.93
CA GLY A 63 -7.76 -17.92 -7.35
C GLY A 63 -7.62 -18.95 -6.20
N GLY A 64 -8.00 -18.58 -4.97
CA GLY A 64 -7.84 -19.43 -3.79
C GLY A 64 -6.39 -19.58 -3.29
N VAL A 65 -5.43 -18.90 -3.93
CA VAL A 65 -4.01 -18.86 -3.56
C VAL A 65 -3.56 -17.41 -3.42
N ARG A 66 -2.71 -17.13 -2.43
CA ARG A 66 -2.04 -15.85 -2.25
C ARG A 66 -0.54 -16.04 -2.22
N ALA A 67 0.17 -14.99 -2.62
CA ALA A 67 1.61 -14.92 -2.63
C ALA A 67 2.11 -13.79 -1.73
N ALA A 68 3.30 -13.98 -1.15
CA ALA A 68 4.08 -12.93 -0.52
C ALA A 68 5.53 -13.06 -0.97
N TYR A 69 6.04 -12.04 -1.65
CA TYR A 69 7.42 -12.02 -2.12
C TYR A 69 8.38 -11.73 -0.99
N LEU A 70 9.51 -12.42 -1.05
CA LEU A 70 10.57 -12.40 -0.07
C LEU A 70 11.83 -11.79 -0.66
N TYR A 71 12.59 -11.15 0.21
CA TYR A 71 13.82 -10.45 -0.08
C TYR A 71 14.84 -10.86 0.98
N ASP A 72 16.10 -10.97 0.59
CA ASP A 72 17.20 -11.27 1.50
C ASP A 72 17.53 -10.06 2.36
N VAL A 73 17.47 -10.23 3.67
CA VAL A 73 17.79 -9.20 4.65
C VAL A 73 19.24 -8.74 4.56
N ARG A 74 20.16 -9.63 4.13
CA ARG A 74 21.59 -9.32 3.99
C ARG A 74 21.90 -8.35 2.87
N LEU A 75 21.00 -8.26 1.89
CA LEU A 75 21.07 -7.32 0.76
C LEU A 75 20.15 -6.09 0.97
N ALA A 76 19.43 -6.05 2.08
CA ALA A 76 18.54 -4.95 2.38
C ALA A 76 19.36 -3.70 2.75
N LEU A 77 18.82 -2.54 2.39
CA LEU A 77 19.43 -1.25 2.71
C LEU A 77 18.55 -0.51 3.72
N PRO A 78 19.09 0.43 4.49
CA PRO A 78 18.29 1.32 5.30
C PRO A 78 17.21 2.01 4.48
N LYS A 79 16.02 2.15 5.08
CA LYS A 79 14.91 2.90 4.50
C LYS A 79 15.35 4.35 4.29
N ARG A 80 15.03 4.92 3.12
CA ARG A 80 15.35 6.32 2.83
C ARG A 80 14.52 7.22 3.74
N VAL A 81 15.21 8.11 4.45
CA VAL A 81 14.58 9.17 5.24
C VAL A 81 14.53 10.43 4.38
N PRO A 82 13.35 11.06 4.21
CA PRO A 82 13.25 12.29 3.45
C PRO A 82 14.01 13.41 4.17
N THR A 83 14.75 14.22 3.40
CA THR A 83 15.45 15.39 3.94
C THR A 83 14.47 16.46 4.40
N ASP A 84 14.94 17.40 5.22
CA ASP A 84 14.11 18.49 5.75
C ASP A 84 13.50 19.32 4.62
N ARG A 85 14.28 19.57 3.56
CA ARG A 85 13.81 20.27 2.35
C ARG A 85 12.70 19.50 1.63
N GLN A 86 12.83 18.16 1.54
CA GLN A 86 11.79 17.32 0.95
C GLN A 86 10.51 17.33 1.79
N ARG A 87 10.63 17.30 3.12
CA ARG A 87 9.48 17.39 4.03
C ARG A 87 8.79 18.76 3.90
N ALA A 88 9.55 19.84 3.83
CA ALA A 88 9.01 21.19 3.60
C ALA A 88 8.30 21.31 2.24
N ALA A 89 8.88 20.76 1.17
CA ALA A 89 8.27 20.74 -0.15
C ALA A 89 6.93 19.98 -0.15
N LEU A 90 6.89 18.81 0.52
CA LEU A 90 5.65 18.05 0.68
C LEU A 90 4.60 18.83 1.48
N GLY A 91 5.02 19.53 2.55
CA GLY A 91 4.14 20.41 3.33
C GLY A 91 3.50 21.50 2.47
N LYS A 92 4.28 22.18 1.62
CA LYS A 92 3.77 23.17 0.67
C LYS A 92 2.78 22.58 -0.33
N ALA A 93 3.10 21.40 -0.89
CA ALA A 93 2.21 20.71 -1.82
C ALA A 93 0.89 20.27 -1.16
N LEU A 94 0.94 19.81 0.10
CA LEU A 94 -0.26 19.47 0.87
C LEU A 94 -1.08 20.72 1.20
N ALA A 95 -0.45 21.83 1.59
CA ALA A 95 -1.16 23.08 1.86
C ALA A 95 -1.95 23.56 0.63
N ALA A 96 -1.34 23.55 -0.56
CA ALA A 96 -2.00 23.92 -1.81
C ALA A 96 -3.22 23.04 -2.13
N ARG A 97 -3.16 21.75 -1.79
CA ARG A 97 -4.26 20.79 -2.00
C ARG A 97 -5.38 20.87 -0.96
N ARG A 98 -5.19 21.62 0.13
CA ARG A 98 -6.15 21.78 1.23
C ARG A 98 -6.83 23.16 1.22
N HIS A 99 -6.27 24.14 0.54
CA HIS A 99 -6.86 25.48 0.44
C HIS A 99 -7.99 25.48 -0.58
N CYS A 100 -9.20 25.81 -0.11
CA CYS A 100 -10.37 25.93 -0.95
C CYS A 100 -10.25 27.15 -1.89
N PRO A 101 -10.46 27.01 -3.21
CA PRO A 101 -10.42 28.15 -4.12
C PRO A 101 -11.58 29.14 -3.88
N THR A 102 -12.71 28.67 -3.37
CA THR A 102 -13.93 29.46 -3.14
C THR A 102 -13.84 30.31 -1.88
N CYS A 103 -13.63 29.70 -0.71
CA CYS A 103 -13.57 30.42 0.56
C CYS A 103 -12.15 30.80 1.02
N ARG A 104 -11.10 30.37 0.30
CA ARG A 104 -9.68 30.64 0.57
C ARG A 104 -9.15 30.17 1.94
N ARG A 105 -9.93 29.36 2.66
CA ARG A 105 -9.53 28.75 3.94
C ARG A 105 -8.85 27.40 3.70
N ASP A 106 -7.95 27.04 4.61
CA ASP A 106 -7.41 25.69 4.72
C ASP A 106 -8.47 24.75 5.30
N ALA A 107 -8.95 23.79 4.50
CA ALA A 107 -10.06 22.92 4.86
C ALA A 107 -9.72 21.85 5.92
N GLY A 108 -8.45 21.65 6.27
CA GLY A 108 -8.08 20.53 7.17
C GLY A 108 -7.71 19.25 6.43
N TYR A 109 -8.22 19.05 5.22
CA TYR A 109 -8.09 17.82 4.43
C TYR A 109 -7.87 18.12 2.93
N VAL A 110 -7.36 17.14 2.19
CA VAL A 110 -7.16 17.26 0.74
C VAL A 110 -8.52 17.35 0.06
N LEU A 111 -8.74 18.44 -0.69
CA LEU A 111 -10.03 18.68 -1.35
C LEU A 111 -10.40 17.54 -2.32
N PRO A 112 -11.66 17.08 -2.30
CA PRO A 112 -12.14 16.08 -3.24
C PRO A 112 -12.03 16.60 -4.69
N ARG A 113 -11.35 15.82 -5.55
CA ARG A 113 -11.14 16.23 -6.95
C ARG A 113 -12.44 16.46 -7.74
N HIS A 114 -13.53 15.77 -7.37
CA HIS A 114 -14.81 15.89 -8.06
C HIS A 114 -15.58 17.16 -7.68
N LEU A 115 -15.36 17.71 -6.49
CA LEU A 115 -15.94 18.99 -6.06
C LEU A 115 -15.05 20.16 -6.48
N GLY A 116 -13.73 19.99 -6.45
CA GLY A 116 -12.78 21.09 -6.71
C GLY A 116 -12.69 22.12 -5.57
N GLU A 117 -13.55 22.01 -4.57
CA GLU A 117 -13.63 22.90 -3.40
C GLU A 117 -13.83 22.13 -2.09
N CYS A 118 -13.99 22.85 -0.98
CA CYS A 118 -14.28 22.22 0.32
C CYS A 118 -15.75 21.80 0.42
N LEU A 119 -16.02 20.89 1.37
CA LEU A 119 -17.33 20.30 1.58
C LEU A 119 -18.33 21.37 2.04
N GLU A 120 -17.90 22.30 2.91
CA GLU A 120 -18.71 23.44 3.34
C GLU A 120 -19.17 24.32 2.16
N CYS A 121 -18.31 24.55 1.16
CA CYS A 121 -18.67 25.36 -0.01
C CYS A 121 -19.60 24.60 -0.95
N ALA A 122 -19.32 23.31 -1.18
CA ALA A 122 -20.16 22.48 -2.05
C ALA A 122 -21.57 22.31 -1.48
N GLU A 123 -21.68 21.96 -0.19
CA GLU A 123 -22.97 21.83 0.50
C GLU A 123 -23.71 23.18 0.55
N GLY A 124 -22.98 24.29 0.73
CA GLY A 124 -23.57 25.64 0.70
C GLY A 124 -24.14 26.02 -0.68
N ALA A 125 -23.50 25.58 -1.77
CA ALA A 125 -24.01 25.77 -3.13
C ALA A 125 -25.26 24.93 -3.37
N ASP A 126 -25.24 23.65 -2.94
CA ASP A 126 -26.37 22.74 -3.09
C ASP A 126 -27.62 23.26 -2.35
N LEU A 127 -27.47 23.78 -1.13
CA LEU A 127 -28.59 24.35 -0.37
C LEU A 127 -29.18 25.60 -1.04
N ALA A 128 -28.34 26.46 -1.63
CA ALA A 128 -28.81 27.62 -2.38
C ALA A 128 -29.57 27.23 -3.66
N GLU A 129 -29.14 26.19 -4.37
CA GLU A 129 -29.85 25.67 -5.55
C GLU A 129 -31.20 25.01 -5.20
N VAL A 130 -31.26 24.31 -4.07
CA VAL A 130 -32.52 23.71 -3.58
C VAL A 130 -33.53 24.78 -3.18
N GLU A 131 -33.10 25.87 -2.55
CA GLU A 131 -34.00 27.00 -2.22
C GLU A 131 -34.53 27.70 -3.47
N VAL A 132 -33.70 27.88 -4.51
CA VAL A 132 -34.13 28.49 -5.79
C VAL A 132 -35.09 27.59 -6.57
N THR A 133 -34.93 26.26 -6.51
CA THR A 133 -35.82 25.32 -7.22
C THR A 133 -37.13 25.03 -6.49
N ALA A 134 -37.22 25.32 -5.19
CA ALA A 134 -38.43 25.19 -4.39
C ALA A 134 -39.33 26.45 -4.42
N ALA A 135 -38.86 27.56 -5.00
CA ALA A 135 -39.58 28.83 -5.17
C ALA A 135 -40.23 28.93 -6.56
#